data_AF-A0A963I3S6-F1
#
_entry.id   AF-A0A963I3S6-F1
#
_cell.length_a   1.000
_cell.length_b   1.000
_cell.length_c   1.000
_cell.angle_alpha   90.00
_cell.angle_beta   90.00
_cell.angle_gamma   90.00
#
_symmetry.space_group_name_H-M   'P 1'
#
loop_
_entity.id
_entity.type
_entity.pdbx_description
1 polymer ?
#
loop_
_entity_poly.entity_id
_entity_poly.type
_entity_poly.pdbx_seq_one_letter_code
_entity_poly.pdbx_strand_id
1 'polypeptide(L)'
;MTTNTPEVNQEKSDATRTGISRRRVLTASGGVLLAVQAKTALGTAICQSPSAMVSGNTSPRQDGPPPCSGGRSPGFWRNPQKFNAWVSPAVHPTLKNVSLCPTGLGKISPANIETQGTPVLSVFPDAAALLQDYIVTDKDGNVTLNIQASTWGIWAVLAFPKLVGINEGDLLWHLCAAYLNSLAFDDYALTTAQVIEAGAALLTGGTWCPSSINSSVCASNAFTGESFKAYISGMYHINSDLDITAWCTNQ
;
A
#
# COMPACT_ATOMS: atom_id res chain seq x y z
N MET A 1 -36.63 67.77 25.23
CA MET A 1 -36.90 69.13 24.69
C MET A 1 -35.56 69.71 24.26
N THR A 2 -35.50 70.24 23.03
CA THR A 2 -34.52 71.23 22.50
C THR A 2 -33.02 70.82 22.47
N THR A 3 -32.15 71.11 21.49
CA THR A 3 -32.17 71.82 20.19
C THR A 3 -30.75 71.68 19.58
N ASN A 4 -30.70 71.57 18.25
CA ASN A 4 -29.67 71.93 17.25
C ASN A 4 -28.36 72.69 17.62
N THR A 5 -27.21 72.13 17.14
CA THR A 5 -26.02 72.68 16.38
C THR A 5 -25.28 73.96 16.87
N PRO A 6 -24.02 74.35 16.46
CA PRO A 6 -23.01 73.79 15.53
C PRO A 6 -21.47 73.93 15.92
N GLU A 7 -20.59 73.46 15.02
CA GLU A 7 -19.21 73.89 14.64
C GLU A 7 -18.07 74.19 15.67
N VAL A 8 -16.87 73.59 15.47
CA VAL A 8 -15.64 74.22 14.89
C VAL A 8 -14.39 73.29 15.02
N ASN A 9 -13.84 72.95 13.85
CA ASN A 9 -12.45 72.77 13.35
C ASN A 9 -11.19 72.45 14.20
N GLN A 10 -10.37 71.60 13.54
CA GLN A 10 -8.89 71.54 13.44
C GLN A 10 -8.12 70.98 14.66
N GLU A 11 -7.12 70.10 14.52
CA GLU A 11 -6.10 70.00 13.47
C GLU A 11 -5.39 68.62 13.57
N LYS A 12 -5.12 67.94 12.44
CA LYS A 12 -3.74 67.69 11.92
C LYS A 12 -3.73 66.61 10.82
N SER A 13 -3.55 67.12 9.60
CA SER A 13 -2.89 66.56 8.40
C SER A 13 -2.18 65.21 8.52
N ASP A 14 -2.45 64.27 7.59
CA ASP A 14 -1.73 64.25 6.31
C ASP A 14 -2.49 63.46 5.22
N ALA A 15 -2.40 63.96 3.97
CA ALA A 15 -3.07 63.48 2.78
C ALA A 15 -2.28 62.30 2.15
N THR A 16 -2.86 61.38 1.36
CA THR A 16 -3.05 61.62 -0.08
C THR A 16 -3.78 60.43 -0.74
N ARG A 17 -4.99 60.71 -1.23
CA ARG A 17 -5.53 60.45 -2.58
C ARG A 17 -5.63 59.00 -3.12
N THR A 18 -6.90 58.62 -3.27
CA THR A 18 -7.49 57.63 -4.19
C THR A 18 -6.73 57.36 -5.49
N GLY A 19 -6.51 56.06 -5.75
CA GLY A 19 -6.14 55.51 -7.05
C GLY A 19 -5.99 54.00 -6.97
N ILE A 20 -7.09 53.23 -6.83
CA ILE A 20 -7.02 51.77 -6.95
C ILE A 20 -6.65 51.44 -8.39
N SER A 21 -5.38 51.06 -8.53
CA SER A 21 -4.73 50.63 -9.75
C SER A 21 -5.48 49.43 -10.34
N ARG A 22 -6.13 49.65 -11.49
CA ARG A 22 -6.51 48.56 -12.39
C ARG A 22 -5.23 47.96 -12.96
N ARG A 23 -4.68 46.97 -12.26
CA ARG A 23 -3.56 46.16 -12.75
C ARG A 23 -4.09 45.30 -13.90
N ARG A 24 -3.92 45.80 -15.13
CA ARG A 24 -4.01 45.00 -16.35
C ARG A 24 -3.06 43.81 -16.20
N VAL A 25 -3.61 42.61 -16.08
CA VAL A 25 -2.85 41.38 -16.29
C VAL A 25 -2.99 41.04 -17.77
N LEU A 26 -1.84 41.12 -18.44
CA LEU A 26 -1.63 40.82 -19.83
C LEU A 26 -2.04 39.38 -20.14
N THR A 27 -2.78 39.23 -21.23
CA THR A 27 -2.92 38.01 -22.00
C THR A 27 -1.52 37.50 -22.40
N ALA A 28 -1.10 36.37 -21.83
CA ALA A 28 -0.04 35.55 -22.37
C ALA A 28 -0.62 34.15 -22.63
N SER A 29 -0.67 33.83 -23.91
CA SER A 29 -1.00 32.55 -24.51
C SER A 29 -0.24 31.36 -23.89
N GLY A 30 -0.95 30.26 -23.65
CA GLY A 30 -0.36 28.92 -23.69
C GLY A 30 0.37 28.43 -22.44
N GLY A 31 -0.22 28.61 -21.25
CA GLY A 31 0.22 27.89 -20.05
C GLY A 31 -0.55 26.58 -19.92
N VAL A 32 0.05 25.46 -20.35
CA VAL A 32 -0.42 24.12 -19.96
C VAL A 32 -0.31 24.06 -18.43
N LEU A 33 -1.46 24.08 -17.74
CA LEU A 33 -1.52 23.70 -16.34
C LEU A 33 -1.25 22.19 -16.31
N LEU A 34 0.01 21.82 -16.11
CA LEU A 34 0.37 20.50 -15.62
C LEU A 34 -0.21 20.39 -14.21
N ALA A 35 -1.49 20.02 -14.13
CA ALA A 35 -2.10 19.56 -12.90
C ALA A 35 -1.40 18.24 -12.54
N VAL A 36 -0.29 18.35 -11.81
CA VAL A 36 0.27 17.25 -11.06
C VAL A 36 -0.86 16.80 -10.14
N GLN A 37 -1.40 15.60 -10.37
CA GLN A 37 -2.33 14.99 -9.44
C GLN A 37 -1.62 14.92 -8.09
N ALA A 38 -2.02 15.80 -7.18
CA ALA A 38 -1.58 15.76 -5.80
C ALA A 38 -2.18 14.49 -5.20
N LYS A 39 -1.41 13.40 -5.28
CA LYS A 39 -1.62 12.17 -4.53
C LYS A 39 -1.66 12.58 -3.06
N THR A 40 -2.85 12.51 -2.48
CA THR A 40 -3.27 13.01 -1.16
C THR A 40 -2.19 12.84 -0.09
N ALA A 41 -1.63 13.96 0.38
CA ALA A 41 -0.59 13.99 1.42
C ALA A 41 -0.97 14.80 2.67
N LEU A 42 -2.18 15.34 2.81
CA LEU A 42 -2.55 16.11 4.01
C LEU A 42 -4.04 15.95 4.36
N GLY A 43 -4.30 15.47 5.58
CA GLY A 43 -5.63 15.29 6.16
C GLY A 43 -5.98 13.81 6.32
N THR A 44 -6.06 13.33 7.56
CA THR A 44 -6.61 12.03 8.02
C THR A 44 -6.70 10.95 6.94
N ALA A 45 -5.81 9.96 6.98
CA ALA A 45 -5.70 8.90 5.98
C ALA A 45 -7.00 8.10 5.79
N ILE A 46 -7.90 8.61 4.94
CA ILE A 46 -9.06 7.90 4.43
C ILE A 46 -8.50 6.93 3.39
N CYS A 47 -8.64 5.62 3.55
CA CYS A 47 -8.37 4.71 2.43
C CYS A 47 -9.37 5.07 1.35
N GLN A 48 -8.87 5.71 0.31
CA GLN A 48 -9.62 5.79 -0.91
C GLN A 48 -9.70 4.37 -1.46
N SER A 49 -10.92 3.91 -1.70
CA SER A 49 -11.09 2.70 -2.49
C SER A 49 -10.37 2.89 -3.83
N PRO A 50 -9.92 1.83 -4.48
CA PRO A 50 -9.29 1.95 -5.80
C PRO A 50 -10.17 2.74 -6.78
N SER A 51 -11.49 2.60 -6.65
CA SER A 51 -12.46 3.40 -7.42
C SER A 51 -12.42 4.89 -7.13
N ALA A 52 -12.29 5.29 -5.87
CA ALA A 52 -12.14 6.69 -5.50
C ALA A 52 -10.82 7.29 -6.02
N MET A 53 -9.75 6.50 -6.09
CA MET A 53 -8.48 6.94 -6.67
C MET A 53 -8.56 7.09 -8.19
N VAL A 54 -9.10 6.08 -8.88
CA VAL A 54 -9.26 6.09 -10.35
C VAL A 54 -10.20 7.22 -10.79
N SER A 55 -11.24 7.52 -10.00
CA SER A 55 -12.19 8.59 -10.31
C SER A 55 -11.75 9.99 -9.85
N GLY A 56 -10.57 10.12 -9.24
CA GLY A 56 -10.04 11.38 -8.70
C GLY A 56 -10.93 12.01 -7.62
N ASN A 57 -11.72 11.21 -6.89
CA ASN A 57 -12.65 11.67 -5.86
C ASN A 57 -13.58 12.81 -6.34
N THR A 58 -14.06 12.74 -7.59
CA THR A 58 -14.91 13.76 -8.25
C THR A 58 -16.30 13.95 -7.62
N SER A 59 -16.64 13.20 -6.57
CA SER A 59 -17.78 13.44 -5.70
C SER A 59 -17.38 13.13 -4.25
N PRO A 60 -16.99 14.15 -3.45
CA PRO A 60 -16.76 13.95 -2.03
C PRO A 60 -18.10 13.63 -1.38
N ARG A 61 -18.26 12.41 -0.89
CA ARG A 61 -19.40 12.03 -0.06
C ARG A 61 -19.38 12.93 1.19
N GLN A 62 -20.50 13.62 1.44
CA GLN A 62 -20.63 14.63 2.51
C GLN A 62 -20.44 14.02 3.91
N ASP A 63 -20.70 12.71 4.02
CA ASP A 63 -20.26 11.83 5.08
C ASP A 63 -19.08 11.02 4.53
N GLY A 64 -17.85 11.31 4.96
CA GLY A 64 -16.63 10.70 4.40
C GLY A 64 -16.69 9.17 4.40
N PRO A 65 -15.90 8.49 3.53
CA PRO A 65 -15.82 7.03 3.56
C PRO A 65 -15.51 6.57 4.99
N PRO A 66 -16.16 5.50 5.49
CA PRO A 66 -15.82 4.96 6.80
C PRO A 66 -14.31 4.74 6.86
N PRO A 67 -13.67 5.05 8.01
CA PRO A 67 -12.26 4.78 8.19
C PRO A 67 -12.04 3.28 7.94
N CYS A 68 -11.18 2.99 6.98
CA CYS A 68 -10.64 1.66 6.78
C CYS A 68 -9.56 1.38 7.82
N SER A 69 -9.41 0.13 8.19
CA SER A 69 -8.18 -0.38 8.76
C SER A 69 -7.18 -0.46 7.61
N GLY A 70 -6.21 0.44 7.56
CA GLY A 70 -5.15 0.31 6.55
C GLY A 70 -4.35 -0.98 6.73
N GLY A 71 -3.52 -1.30 5.75
CA GLY A 71 -2.81 -2.58 5.76
C GLY A 71 -1.69 -2.65 6.79
N ARG A 72 -1.15 -3.85 7.00
CA ARG A 72 0.19 -4.06 7.55
C ARG A 72 1.21 -4.22 6.42
N SER A 73 2.43 -3.80 6.68
CA SER A 73 3.53 -3.90 5.71
C SER A 73 3.98 -5.35 5.51
N PRO A 74 4.64 -5.67 4.39
CA PRO A 74 5.32 -6.97 4.20
C PRO A 74 6.28 -7.32 5.35
N GLY A 75 6.92 -6.31 5.96
CA GLY A 75 7.81 -6.47 7.11
C GLY A 75 7.12 -6.94 8.39
N PHE A 76 5.83 -6.64 8.56
CA PHE A 76 5.01 -7.20 9.64
C PHE A 76 4.73 -8.69 9.38
N TRP A 77 4.25 -9.01 8.18
CA TRP A 77 3.83 -10.37 7.80
C TRP A 77 4.98 -11.38 7.72
N ARG A 78 6.22 -10.92 7.48
CA ARG A 78 7.40 -11.80 7.47
C ARG A 78 7.86 -12.21 8.88
N ASN A 79 7.42 -11.53 9.94
CA ASN A 79 7.88 -11.83 11.30
C ASN A 79 7.16 -13.08 11.86
N PRO A 80 7.88 -14.15 12.24
CA PRO A 80 7.28 -15.35 12.85
C PRO A 80 6.42 -15.06 14.09
N GLN A 81 6.75 -14.02 14.86
CA GLN A 81 5.99 -13.62 16.05
C GLN A 81 4.55 -13.15 15.75
N LYS A 82 4.24 -12.92 14.47
CA LYS A 82 2.94 -12.42 13.98
C LYS A 82 2.17 -13.47 13.17
N PHE A 83 2.56 -14.75 13.22
CA PHE A 83 1.84 -15.83 12.53
C PHE A 83 0.40 -16.02 13.02
N ASN A 84 0.12 -15.68 14.28
CA ASN A 84 -1.24 -15.66 14.82
C ASN A 84 -2.17 -14.64 14.14
N ALA A 85 -1.63 -13.65 13.41
CA ALA A 85 -2.41 -12.68 12.65
C ALA A 85 -2.85 -13.21 11.28
N TRP A 86 -2.34 -14.37 10.84
CA TRP A 86 -2.76 -14.98 9.58
C TRP A 86 -4.16 -15.60 9.74
N VAL A 87 -5.05 -15.28 8.81
CA VAL A 87 -6.45 -15.72 8.83
C VAL A 87 -6.72 -16.64 7.64
N SER A 88 -7.58 -17.63 7.85
CA SER A 88 -8.04 -18.55 6.80
C SER A 88 -8.58 -17.78 5.57
N PRO A 89 -8.29 -18.24 4.34
CA PRO A 89 -7.66 -19.52 3.97
C PRO A 89 -6.13 -19.49 3.94
N ALA A 90 -5.49 -18.37 4.31
CA ALA A 90 -4.03 -18.31 4.36
C ALA A 90 -3.51 -19.13 5.56
N VAL A 91 -2.53 -19.99 5.28
CA VAL A 91 -1.86 -20.85 6.25
C VAL A 91 -0.40 -20.39 6.33
N HIS A 92 0.03 -20.01 7.52
CA HIS A 92 1.42 -19.63 7.78
C HIS A 92 2.33 -20.87 7.71
N PRO A 93 3.64 -20.72 7.45
CA PRO A 93 4.56 -21.85 7.46
C PRO A 93 4.76 -22.38 8.88
N THR A 94 5.20 -23.63 8.96
CA THR A 94 5.78 -24.19 10.19
C THR A 94 7.30 -24.14 10.08
N LEU A 95 7.96 -23.76 11.18
CA LEU A 95 9.41 -23.61 11.24
C LEU A 95 10.00 -24.64 12.20
N LYS A 96 11.13 -25.23 11.81
CA LYS A 96 11.91 -26.17 12.61
C LYS A 96 13.27 -25.59 13.00
N ASN A 97 13.76 -26.01 14.16
CA ASN A 97 15.10 -25.65 14.65
C ASN A 97 15.34 -24.13 14.74
N VAL A 98 14.29 -23.37 15.08
CA VAL A 98 14.38 -21.92 15.31
C VAL A 98 13.90 -21.61 16.71
N SER A 99 14.58 -20.67 17.39
CA SER A 99 13.96 -20.02 18.54
C SER A 99 12.68 -19.35 18.06
N LEU A 100 11.55 -19.54 18.76
CA LEU A 100 10.25 -19.04 18.30
C LEU A 100 10.11 -17.51 18.36
N CYS A 101 11.10 -16.80 18.95
CA CYS A 101 10.98 -15.40 19.31
C CYS A 101 12.15 -14.46 18.92
N PRO A 102 12.86 -14.61 17.78
CA PRO A 102 13.80 -13.59 17.35
C PRO A 102 13.01 -12.34 16.93
N THR A 103 13.47 -11.15 17.33
CA THR A 103 12.99 -9.91 16.71
C THR A 103 13.41 -9.90 15.25
N GLY A 104 12.44 -9.87 14.32
CA GLY A 104 12.68 -9.93 12.88
C GLY A 104 12.89 -11.34 12.34
N LEU A 105 13.71 -11.48 11.30
CA LEU A 105 14.01 -12.79 10.68
C LEU A 105 15.06 -13.61 11.43
N GLY A 106 15.83 -13.00 12.36
CA GLY A 106 16.88 -13.70 13.09
C GLY A 106 17.89 -14.42 12.17
N LYS A 107 18.34 -15.61 12.59
CA LYS A 107 19.17 -16.53 11.78
C LYS A 107 18.33 -17.56 11.00
N ILE A 108 17.06 -17.24 10.73
CA ILE A 108 16.16 -18.15 10.01
C ILE A 108 16.55 -18.13 8.53
N SER A 109 16.61 -19.31 7.94
CA SER A 109 16.91 -19.52 6.52
C SER A 109 15.83 -20.42 5.89
N PRO A 110 15.79 -20.57 4.55
CA PRO A 110 14.86 -21.49 3.91
C PRO A 110 14.96 -22.94 4.43
N ALA A 111 16.13 -23.37 4.93
CA ALA A 111 16.31 -24.70 5.50
C ALA A 111 15.51 -24.93 6.80
N ASN A 112 15.07 -23.85 7.45
CA ASN A 112 14.26 -23.89 8.66
C ASN A 112 12.76 -24.02 8.37
N ILE A 113 12.33 -23.92 7.11
CA ILE A 113 10.93 -24.09 6.74
C ILE A 113 10.62 -25.59 6.72
N GLU A 114 9.69 -26.02 7.57
CA GLU A 114 9.19 -27.40 7.58
C GLU A 114 8.01 -27.56 6.62
N THR A 115 7.05 -26.62 6.67
CA THR A 115 5.98 -26.51 5.68
C THR A 115 5.93 -25.11 5.10
N GLN A 116 5.73 -24.99 3.78
CA GLN A 116 5.70 -23.70 3.09
C GLN A 116 4.44 -22.86 3.40
N GLY A 117 3.40 -23.49 3.96
CA GLY A 117 2.10 -22.83 4.16
C GLY A 117 1.35 -22.67 2.84
N THR A 118 0.59 -21.58 2.68
CA THR A 118 -0.08 -21.26 1.41
C THR A 118 0.94 -20.98 0.31
N PRO A 119 0.96 -21.77 -0.79
CA PRO A 119 1.87 -21.53 -1.92
C PRO A 119 1.54 -20.23 -2.63
N VAL A 120 2.54 -19.44 -3.02
CA VAL A 120 2.33 -18.18 -3.73
C VAL A 120 1.61 -18.39 -5.07
N LEU A 121 1.95 -19.45 -5.80
CA LEU A 121 1.33 -19.76 -7.09
C LEU A 121 -0.12 -20.24 -6.98
N SER A 122 -0.59 -20.62 -5.78
CA SER A 122 -2.01 -20.91 -5.56
C SER A 122 -2.87 -19.64 -5.53
N VAL A 123 -2.25 -18.48 -5.26
CA VAL A 123 -2.91 -17.17 -5.17
C VAL A 123 -2.58 -16.30 -6.38
N PHE A 124 -1.32 -16.33 -6.82
CA PHE A 124 -0.81 -15.57 -7.95
C PHE A 124 -0.11 -16.50 -8.95
N PRO A 125 -0.85 -17.23 -9.80
CA PRO A 125 -0.28 -18.15 -10.77
C PRO A 125 0.71 -17.46 -11.73
N ASP A 126 0.42 -16.21 -12.10
CA ASP A 126 1.25 -15.40 -13.01
C ASP A 126 2.61 -14.98 -12.41
N ALA A 127 2.84 -15.24 -11.11
CA ALA A 127 4.14 -15.04 -10.49
C ALA A 127 5.18 -16.09 -10.89
N ALA A 128 4.78 -17.19 -11.55
CA ALA A 128 5.68 -18.32 -11.85
C ALA A 128 6.97 -17.92 -12.58
N ALA A 129 6.90 -16.95 -13.50
CA ALA A 129 8.05 -16.46 -14.25
C ALA A 129 9.03 -15.62 -13.42
N LEU A 130 8.63 -15.17 -12.22
CA LEU A 130 9.43 -14.35 -11.31
C LEU A 130 10.17 -15.19 -10.27
N LEU A 131 9.77 -16.45 -10.10
CA LEU A 131 10.27 -17.31 -9.04
C LEU A 131 11.42 -18.18 -9.56
N GLN A 132 12.40 -18.40 -8.70
CA GLN A 132 13.56 -19.26 -8.99
C GLN A 132 13.66 -20.41 -7.99
N ASP A 133 14.27 -21.51 -8.45
CA ASP A 133 14.64 -22.63 -7.58
C ASP A 133 15.74 -22.20 -6.60
N TYR A 134 15.71 -22.79 -5.40
CA TYR A 134 16.77 -22.62 -4.41
C TYR A 134 17.39 -23.97 -4.08
N ILE A 135 18.64 -24.12 -4.50
CA ILE A 135 19.42 -25.36 -4.35
C ILE A 135 20.63 -25.07 -3.47
N VAL A 136 20.80 -25.85 -2.42
CA VAL A 136 21.99 -25.83 -1.56
C VAL A 136 22.72 -27.14 -1.76
N THR A 137 23.99 -27.07 -2.13
CA THR A 137 24.87 -28.25 -2.23
C THR A 137 25.90 -28.26 -1.10
N ASP A 138 26.30 -29.45 -0.68
CA ASP A 138 27.46 -29.61 0.20
C ASP A 138 28.79 -29.36 -0.54
N LYS A 139 29.91 -29.56 0.17
CA LYS A 139 31.27 -29.38 -0.39
C LYS A 139 31.60 -30.41 -1.48
N ASP A 140 30.90 -31.54 -1.49
CA ASP A 140 31.10 -32.65 -2.43
C ASP A 140 30.14 -32.55 -3.64
N GLY A 141 29.28 -31.52 -3.67
CA GLY A 141 28.33 -31.24 -4.74
C GLY A 141 26.98 -31.95 -4.59
N ASN A 142 26.72 -32.64 -3.47
CA ASN A 142 25.42 -33.28 -3.25
C ASN A 142 24.37 -32.25 -2.84
N VAL A 143 23.16 -32.37 -3.38
CA VAL A 143 22.04 -31.50 -3.03
C VAL A 143 21.55 -31.83 -1.62
N THR A 144 21.63 -30.85 -0.73
CA THR A 144 21.20 -30.94 0.69
C THR A 144 19.85 -30.28 0.94
N LEU A 145 19.48 -29.31 0.09
CA LEU A 145 18.17 -28.67 0.09
C LEU A 145 17.81 -28.30 -1.34
N ASN A 146 16.57 -28.58 -1.73
CA ASN A 146 16.00 -28.15 -2.99
C ASN A 146 14.60 -27.64 -2.74
N ILE A 147 14.38 -26.35 -2.96
CA ILE A 147 13.06 -25.73 -2.95
C ILE A 147 12.76 -25.31 -4.39
N GLN A 148 11.75 -25.94 -4.98
CA GLN A 148 11.32 -25.61 -6.33
C GLN A 148 10.56 -24.29 -6.35
N ALA A 149 10.72 -23.52 -7.42
CA ALA A 149 10.05 -22.23 -7.64
C ALA A 149 8.53 -22.33 -7.43
N SER A 150 7.92 -23.45 -7.84
CA SER A 150 6.49 -23.71 -7.71
C SER A 150 6.00 -23.97 -6.29
N THR A 151 6.91 -24.25 -5.36
CA THR A 151 6.59 -24.64 -3.98
C THR A 151 6.75 -23.51 -2.98
N TRP A 152 7.26 -22.35 -3.40
CA TRP A 152 7.45 -21.21 -2.51
C TRP A 152 6.14 -20.78 -1.86
N GLY A 153 6.15 -20.71 -0.52
CA GLY A 153 5.05 -20.16 0.25
C GLY A 153 5.01 -18.63 0.20
N ILE A 154 3.83 -18.04 0.43
CA ILE A 154 3.67 -16.58 0.57
C ILE A 154 4.66 -16.02 1.60
N TRP A 155 4.84 -16.69 2.73
CA TRP A 155 5.78 -16.23 3.75
C TRP A 155 7.23 -16.23 3.27
N ALA A 156 7.64 -17.23 2.50
CA ALA A 156 9.01 -17.30 1.99
C ALA A 156 9.32 -16.16 1.01
N VAL A 157 8.34 -15.76 0.20
CA VAL A 157 8.45 -14.56 -0.66
C VAL A 157 8.63 -13.30 0.19
N LEU A 158 7.93 -13.20 1.32
CA LEU A 158 8.03 -12.07 2.24
C LEU A 158 9.36 -12.05 3.03
N ALA A 159 9.84 -13.22 3.43
CA ALA A 159 11.01 -13.43 4.28
C ALA A 159 12.34 -13.41 3.51
N PHE A 160 12.35 -14.01 2.32
CA PHE A 160 13.56 -14.24 1.52
C PHE A 160 13.40 -13.82 0.06
N PRO A 161 12.95 -12.58 -0.23
CA PRO A 161 12.63 -12.14 -1.60
C PRO A 161 13.76 -12.45 -2.59
N LYS A 162 15.01 -12.12 -2.21
CA LYS A 162 16.18 -12.35 -3.07
C LYS A 162 16.44 -13.83 -3.37
N LEU A 163 16.14 -14.73 -2.43
CA LEU A 163 16.32 -16.16 -2.64
C LEU A 163 15.21 -16.73 -3.53
N VAL A 164 13.99 -16.19 -3.44
CA VAL A 164 12.88 -16.63 -4.30
C VAL A 164 12.94 -16.04 -5.71
N GLY A 165 13.80 -15.05 -5.98
CA GLY A 165 13.99 -14.47 -7.33
C GLY A 165 13.49 -13.02 -7.50
N ILE A 166 13.02 -12.38 -6.43
CA ILE A 166 12.54 -10.99 -6.44
C ILE A 166 13.36 -10.11 -5.47
N ASN A 167 13.11 -8.81 -5.43
CA ASN A 167 13.69 -7.90 -4.45
C ASN A 167 12.68 -7.44 -3.39
N GLU A 168 13.17 -7.01 -2.23
CA GLU A 168 12.35 -6.25 -1.29
C GLU A 168 11.81 -5.00 -1.99
N GLY A 169 10.51 -4.76 -1.90
CA GLY A 169 9.83 -3.65 -2.58
C GLY A 169 9.35 -3.95 -4.00
N ASP A 170 9.54 -5.18 -4.50
CA ASP A 170 8.92 -5.60 -5.77
C ASP A 170 7.40 -5.78 -5.60
N LEU A 171 6.68 -5.69 -6.73
CA LEU A 171 5.22 -5.75 -6.74
C LEU A 171 4.68 -7.03 -6.08
N LEU A 172 5.27 -8.20 -6.36
CA LEU A 172 4.85 -9.46 -5.78
C LEU A 172 4.95 -9.47 -4.24
N TRP A 173 5.99 -8.82 -3.70
CA TRP A 173 6.18 -8.68 -2.25
C TRP A 173 5.05 -7.86 -1.60
N HIS A 174 4.62 -6.78 -2.27
CA HIS A 174 3.49 -5.97 -1.84
C HIS A 174 2.14 -6.66 -2.02
N LEU A 175 1.95 -7.41 -3.10
CA LEU A 175 0.74 -8.21 -3.36
C LEU A 175 0.54 -9.30 -2.30
N CYS A 176 1.61 -9.99 -1.89
CA CYS A 176 1.55 -10.96 -0.81
C CYS A 176 1.05 -10.34 0.50
N ALA A 177 1.56 -9.16 0.87
CA ALA A 177 1.07 -8.45 2.05
C ALA A 177 -0.37 -7.94 1.88
N ALA A 178 -0.74 -7.44 0.70
CA ALA A 178 -2.10 -6.98 0.43
C ALA A 178 -3.12 -8.13 0.50
N TYR A 179 -2.74 -9.33 0.05
CA TYR A 179 -3.56 -10.54 0.17
C TYR A 179 -3.82 -10.87 1.64
N LEU A 180 -2.76 -10.93 2.46
CA LEU A 180 -2.90 -11.19 3.90
C LEU A 180 -3.71 -10.11 4.61
N ASN A 181 -3.51 -8.83 4.26
CA ASN A 181 -4.33 -7.73 4.79
C ASN A 181 -5.81 -7.88 4.43
N SER A 182 -6.13 -8.25 3.19
CA SER A 182 -7.52 -8.42 2.75
C SER A 182 -8.26 -9.56 3.45
N LEU A 183 -7.54 -10.50 4.05
CA LEU A 183 -8.09 -11.58 4.87
C LEU A 183 -8.18 -11.21 6.35
N ALA A 184 -7.23 -10.41 6.84
CA ALA A 184 -7.11 -10.10 8.25
C ALA A 184 -7.95 -8.89 8.70
N PHE A 185 -8.31 -7.99 7.78
CA PHE A 185 -9.08 -6.79 8.09
C PHE A 185 -10.34 -6.73 7.24
N ASP A 186 -11.51 -6.81 7.88
CA ASP A 186 -12.82 -6.80 7.23
C ASP A 186 -13.10 -5.49 6.46
N ASP A 187 -12.47 -4.40 6.89
CA ASP A 187 -12.56 -3.04 6.35
C ASP A 187 -11.32 -2.62 5.57
N TYR A 188 -10.51 -3.58 5.11
CA TYR A 188 -9.41 -3.30 4.19
C TYR A 188 -9.92 -2.69 2.88
N ALA A 189 -9.14 -1.79 2.29
CA ALA A 189 -9.56 -1.03 1.11
C ALA A 189 -9.73 -1.89 -0.16
N LEU A 190 -9.17 -3.11 -0.16
CA LEU A 190 -9.22 -4.07 -1.25
C LEU A 190 -9.82 -5.38 -0.77
N THR A 191 -10.78 -5.92 -1.52
CA THR A 191 -11.22 -7.31 -1.30
C THR A 191 -10.14 -8.28 -1.77
N THR A 192 -10.15 -9.51 -1.23
CA THR A 192 -9.22 -10.57 -1.65
C THR A 192 -9.29 -10.85 -3.15
N ALA A 193 -10.50 -10.84 -3.73
CA ALA A 193 -10.70 -11.02 -5.17
C ALA A 193 -10.01 -9.91 -5.98
N GLN A 194 -10.15 -8.64 -5.57
CA GLN A 194 -9.50 -7.52 -6.24
C GLN A 194 -7.96 -7.59 -6.16
N VAL A 195 -7.40 -8.08 -5.04
CA VAL A 195 -5.95 -8.29 -4.93
C VAL A 195 -5.46 -9.35 -5.91
N ILE A 196 -6.19 -10.47 -6.03
CA ILE A 196 -5.86 -11.56 -6.96
C ILE A 196 -5.97 -11.08 -8.41
N GLU A 197 -7.06 -10.38 -8.76
CA GLU A 197 -7.23 -9.77 -10.09
C GLU A 197 -6.11 -8.78 -10.44
N ALA A 198 -5.71 -7.95 -9.47
CA ALA A 198 -4.59 -7.03 -9.64
C ALA A 198 -3.28 -7.79 -9.87
N GLY A 199 -3.04 -8.89 -9.15
CA GLY A 199 -1.89 -9.75 -9.36
C GLY A 199 -1.82 -10.30 -10.79
N ALA A 200 -2.93 -10.86 -11.29
CA ALA A 200 -2.99 -11.44 -12.63
C ALA A 200 -2.69 -10.42 -13.74
N ALA A 201 -3.25 -9.21 -13.61
CA ALA A 201 -3.05 -8.15 -14.59
C ALA A 201 -1.67 -7.48 -14.50
N LEU A 202 -1.15 -7.26 -13.29
CA LEU A 202 0.04 -6.43 -13.09
C LEU A 202 1.36 -7.22 -13.13
N LEU A 203 1.35 -8.49 -12.72
CA LEU A 203 2.57 -9.33 -12.75
C LEU A 203 3.00 -9.68 -14.18
N THR A 204 2.08 -9.61 -15.14
CA THR A 204 2.34 -9.80 -16.58
C THR A 204 2.74 -8.49 -17.29
N GLY A 205 2.91 -7.39 -16.55
CA GLY A 205 3.26 -6.08 -17.10
C GLY A 205 2.06 -5.27 -17.64
N GLY A 206 0.83 -5.76 -17.42
CA GLY A 206 -0.38 -5.07 -17.80
C GLY A 206 -0.76 -3.92 -16.87
N THR A 207 -1.99 -3.43 -17.04
CA THR A 207 -2.62 -2.47 -16.14
C THR A 207 -3.85 -3.10 -15.50
N TRP A 208 -4.16 -2.69 -14.29
CA TRP A 208 -5.32 -3.20 -13.56
C TRP A 208 -6.36 -2.12 -13.32
N CYS A 209 -7.60 -2.54 -13.47
CA CYS A 209 -8.77 -1.77 -13.09
C CYS A 209 -9.65 -2.62 -12.17
N PRO A 210 -10.19 -2.07 -11.08
CA PRO A 210 -11.25 -2.73 -10.33
C PRO A 210 -12.44 -3.04 -11.24
N SER A 211 -12.86 -4.30 -11.25
CA SER A 211 -14.03 -4.79 -12.01
C SER A 211 -15.33 -4.06 -11.67
N SER A 212 -15.40 -3.39 -10.52
CA SER A 212 -16.52 -2.56 -10.07
C SER A 212 -16.61 -1.18 -10.73
N ILE A 213 -15.63 -0.78 -11.56
CA ILE A 213 -15.63 0.50 -12.28
C ILE A 213 -15.88 0.24 -13.76
N ASN A 214 -16.64 1.13 -14.40
CA ASN A 214 -16.81 1.07 -15.85
C ASN A 214 -15.46 1.27 -16.58
N SER A 215 -15.26 0.51 -17.65
CA SER A 215 -14.01 0.53 -18.43
C SER A 215 -13.64 1.91 -18.98
N SER A 216 -14.63 2.79 -19.19
CA SER A 216 -14.41 4.16 -19.69
C SER A 216 -13.75 5.09 -18.67
N VAL A 217 -13.97 4.92 -17.36
CA VAL A 217 -13.29 5.71 -16.32
C VAL A 217 -11.89 5.16 -16.04
N CYS A 218 -11.67 3.87 -16.31
CA CYS A 218 -10.39 3.23 -16.10
C CYS A 218 -9.40 3.36 -17.24
N ALA A 219 -9.83 3.77 -18.43
CA ALA A 219 -8.98 3.79 -19.62
C ALA A 219 -7.63 4.51 -19.41
N SER A 220 -7.64 5.75 -18.95
CA SER A 220 -6.41 6.53 -18.70
C SER A 220 -5.91 6.44 -17.26
N ASN A 221 -6.71 5.89 -16.35
CA ASN A 221 -6.49 5.92 -14.91
C ASN A 221 -6.26 4.52 -14.32
N ALA A 222 -6.10 3.50 -15.17
CA ALA A 222 -5.79 2.15 -14.74
C ALA A 222 -4.47 2.13 -13.97
N PHE A 223 -4.41 1.29 -12.95
CA PHE A 223 -3.20 1.15 -12.17
C PHE A 223 -2.13 0.44 -12.99
N THR A 224 -0.95 1.05 -13.08
CA THR A 224 0.31 0.35 -13.39
C THR A 224 0.83 -0.34 -12.14
N GLY A 225 1.75 -1.31 -12.31
CA GLY A 225 2.39 -1.99 -11.17
C GLY A 225 3.03 -1.03 -10.16
N GLU A 226 3.68 0.03 -10.63
CA GLU A 226 4.28 1.05 -9.77
C GLU A 226 3.22 1.88 -9.03
N SER A 227 2.17 2.32 -9.72
CA SER A 227 1.10 3.12 -9.10
C SER A 227 0.33 2.32 -8.05
N PHE A 228 0.11 1.02 -8.30
CA PHE A 228 -0.54 0.09 -7.39
C PHE A 228 0.33 -0.19 -6.17
N LYS A 229 1.63 -0.45 -6.37
CA LYS A 229 2.61 -0.56 -5.28
C LYS A 229 2.58 0.68 -4.38
N ALA A 230 2.61 1.87 -4.98
CA ALA A 230 2.59 3.12 -4.23
C ALA A 230 1.25 3.35 -3.50
N TYR A 231 0.13 2.87 -4.05
CA TYR A 231 -1.16 2.87 -3.37
C TYR A 231 -1.13 2.00 -2.11
N ILE A 232 -0.77 0.72 -2.24
CA ILE A 232 -0.74 -0.20 -1.09
C ILE A 232 0.26 0.29 -0.04
N SER A 233 1.43 0.75 -0.47
CA SER A 233 2.46 1.23 0.46
C SER A 233 2.00 2.43 1.29
N GLY A 234 1.19 3.32 0.71
CA GLY A 234 0.59 4.44 1.43
C GLY A 234 -0.40 4.02 2.52
N MET A 235 -1.00 2.83 2.41
CA MET A 235 -1.97 2.33 3.40
C MET A 235 -1.33 1.65 4.61
N TYR A 236 -0.05 1.24 4.54
CA TYR A 236 0.59 0.46 5.61
C TYR A 236 0.76 1.21 6.94
N HIS A 237 0.80 2.53 6.89
CA HIS A 237 1.04 3.37 8.06
C HIS A 237 -0.16 3.50 8.99
N ILE A 238 -1.37 3.17 8.52
CA ILE A 238 -2.60 3.36 9.32
C ILE A 238 -2.62 2.38 10.51
N ASN A 239 -2.04 1.19 10.32
CA ASN A 239 -1.97 0.15 11.33
C ASN A 239 -0.52 -0.13 11.75
N SER A 240 0.42 0.82 11.72
CA SER A 240 1.78 0.53 12.23
C SER A 240 1.80 0.23 13.73
N ASP A 241 0.86 0.82 14.48
CA ASP A 241 0.93 0.92 15.94
C ASP A 241 0.03 -0.09 16.68
N LEU A 242 -0.80 -0.83 15.96
CA LEU A 242 -1.65 -1.87 16.55
C LEU A 242 -0.76 -3.04 16.99
N ASP A 243 -0.41 -3.08 18.28
CA ASP A 243 0.43 -4.10 18.88
C ASP A 243 -0.36 -5.40 19.03
N ILE A 244 -0.34 -6.25 18.00
CA ILE A 244 -0.87 -7.61 18.12
C ILE A 244 0.03 -8.34 19.09
N THR A 245 -0.53 -8.79 20.21
CA THR A 245 0.15 -9.55 21.26
C THR A 245 1.09 -10.55 20.61
N ALA A 246 2.39 -10.43 20.88
CA ALA A 246 3.39 -11.32 20.33
C ALA A 246 2.98 -12.76 20.64
N TRP A 247 3.06 -13.65 19.63
CA TRP A 247 2.80 -15.08 19.79
C TRP A 247 3.67 -15.73 20.88
N CYS A 248 4.74 -15.05 21.28
CA CYS A 248 5.59 -15.36 22.42
C CYS A 248 5.10 -14.68 23.71
N THR A 249 3.97 -15.10 24.27
CA THR A 249 3.80 -15.03 25.73
C THR A 249 4.55 -16.21 26.31
N ASN A 250 5.60 -15.95 27.08
CA ASN A 250 6.44 -16.94 27.78
C ASN A 250 5.65 -18.19 28.16
N GLN A 251 5.97 -19.33 27.54
CA GLN A 251 5.75 -20.64 28.16
C GLN A 251 7.01 -21.02 28.92
#